data_AF-A0A1C6P9C1-F1
#
_entry.id   AF-A0A1C6P9C1-F1
#
_cell.length_a   1.000
_cell.length_b   1.000
_cell.length_c   1.000
_cell.angle_alpha   90.00
_cell.angle_beta   90.00
_cell.angle_gamma   90.00
#
_symmetry.space_group_name_H-M   'P 1'
#
loop_
_entity.id
_entity.type
_entity.pdbx_description
1 polymer ?
#
loop_
_entity_poly.entity_id
_entity_poly.type
_entity_poly.pdbx_seq_one_letter_code
_entity_poly.pdbx_strand_id
1 'polypeptide(L)'
;MGRYQGMVGMVDAEVWAAELESVFGRVADRFSRVDLRWRMRGYVRGLLAPVARKNSWQLAEWAGHRDPAGMQHLLAGARWDADAVRDDVRDYV
;
A
#
# COMPACT_ATOMS: atom_id res chain seq x y z
N MET A 1 -34.80 -7.05 7.28
CA MET A 1 -33.96 -7.55 6.17
C MET A 1 -32.64 -6.78 6.19
N GLY A 2 -31.66 -7.16 7.02
CA GLY A 2 -30.46 -6.32 7.26
C GLY A 2 -29.22 -7.05 7.79
N ARG A 3 -29.27 -8.38 7.93
CA ARG A 3 -28.15 -9.19 8.44
C ARG A 3 -27.24 -9.75 7.34
N TYR A 4 -27.70 -9.76 6.09
CA TYR A 4 -26.91 -10.27 4.96
C TYR A 4 -26.02 -9.21 4.31
N GLN A 5 -26.42 -7.93 4.35
CA GLN A 5 -25.64 -6.82 3.79
C GLN A 5 -24.30 -6.59 4.53
N GLY A 6 -24.23 -6.89 5.84
CA GLY A 6 -22.99 -6.79 6.61
C GLY A 6 -22.03 -7.96 6.36
N MET A 7 -22.57 -9.15 6.06
CA MET A 7 -21.77 -10.35 5.77
C MET A 7 -21.22 -10.31 4.35
N VAL A 8 -22.04 -9.92 3.35
CA VAL A 8 -21.63 -9.61 1.96
C VAL A 8 -21.03 -8.19 1.86
N GLY A 9 -20.35 -7.72 2.90
CA GLY A 9 -19.52 -6.52 2.81
C GLY A 9 -18.16 -6.80 3.45
N MET A 10 -18.18 -7.61 4.51
CA MET A 10 -16.99 -8.18 5.13
C MET A 10 -16.28 -9.18 4.21
N VAL A 11 -17.01 -10.08 3.53
CA VAL A 11 -16.43 -11.04 2.57
C VAL A 11 -15.71 -10.32 1.43
N ASP A 12 -16.31 -9.25 0.95
CA ASP A 12 -15.83 -8.41 -0.14
C ASP A 12 -14.55 -7.68 0.32
N ALA A 13 -14.56 -7.11 1.52
CA ALA A 13 -13.40 -6.46 2.11
C ALA A 13 -12.23 -7.43 2.34
N GLU A 14 -12.51 -8.67 2.75
CA GLU A 14 -11.50 -9.72 2.91
C GLU A 14 -10.89 -10.11 1.55
N VAL A 15 -11.71 -10.24 0.51
CA VAL A 15 -11.24 -10.49 -0.86
C VAL A 15 -10.36 -9.34 -1.34
N TRP A 16 -10.81 -8.09 -1.22
CA TRP A 16 -10.02 -6.92 -1.62
C TRP A 16 -8.71 -6.79 -0.83
N ALA A 17 -8.71 -7.13 0.46
CA ALA A 17 -7.49 -7.16 1.27
C ALA A 17 -6.51 -8.24 0.77
N ALA A 18 -7.01 -9.43 0.44
CA ALA A 18 -6.19 -10.51 -0.11
C ALA A 18 -5.61 -10.15 -1.49
N GLU A 19 -6.41 -9.55 -2.37
CA GLU A 19 -5.97 -9.06 -3.67
C GLU A 19 -4.89 -7.97 -3.55
N LEU A 20 -5.04 -7.06 -2.58
CA LEU A 20 -4.00 -6.07 -2.30
C LEU A 20 -2.69 -6.72 -1.82
N GLU A 21 -2.75 -7.76 -0.98
CA GLU A 21 -1.56 -8.52 -0.60
C GLU A 21 -0.92 -9.25 -1.78
N SER A 22 -1.72 -9.76 -2.72
CA SER A 22 -1.25 -10.39 -3.96
C SER A 22 -0.46 -9.39 -4.81
N VAL A 23 -1.00 -8.17 -5.00
CA VAL A 23 -0.30 -7.08 -5.70
C VAL A 23 1.00 -6.73 -4.99
N PHE A 24 1.00 -6.61 -3.66
CA PHE A 24 2.21 -6.34 -2.89
C PHE A 24 3.26 -7.45 -3.02
N GLY A 25 2.84 -8.71 -3.18
CA GLY A 25 3.72 -9.83 -3.47
C GLY A 25 4.34 -9.70 -4.85
N ARG A 26 3.54 -9.38 -5.87
CA ARG A 26 3.98 -9.27 -7.26
C ARG A 26 5.04 -8.18 -7.45
N VAL A 27 4.85 -7.00 -6.84
CA VAL A 27 5.78 -5.87 -6.99
C VAL A 27 6.97 -5.93 -6.01
N ALA A 28 7.04 -6.92 -5.12
CA ALA A 28 8.02 -6.96 -4.03
C ALA A 28 9.46 -6.94 -4.56
N ASP A 29 9.74 -7.66 -5.64
CA ASP A 29 11.09 -7.79 -6.21
C ASP A 29 11.58 -6.50 -6.89
N ARG A 30 10.68 -5.52 -7.12
CA ARG A 30 11.05 -4.19 -7.61
C ARG A 30 11.71 -3.32 -6.54
N PHE A 31 11.64 -3.73 -5.27
CA PHE A 31 12.29 -3.08 -4.15
C PHE A 31 13.41 -3.97 -3.61
N SER A 32 14.65 -3.55 -3.81
CA SER A 32 15.83 -4.34 -3.40
C SER A 32 15.93 -4.55 -1.88
N ARG A 33 15.40 -3.62 -1.08
CA ARG A 33 15.49 -3.66 0.38
C ARG A 33 14.16 -3.99 1.05
N VAL A 34 14.22 -4.81 2.10
CA VAL A 34 13.04 -5.22 2.86
C VAL A 34 12.32 -4.06 3.53
N ASP A 35 13.04 -3.06 4.03
CA ASP A 35 12.43 -1.88 4.64
C ASP A 35 11.65 -1.03 3.62
N LEU A 36 12.09 -0.99 2.36
CA LEU A 36 11.36 -0.30 1.30
C LEU A 36 10.06 -1.02 0.93
N ARG A 37 10.06 -2.37 0.93
CA ARG A 37 8.84 -3.16 0.74
C ARG A 37 7.80 -2.85 1.82
N TRP A 38 8.21 -2.83 3.09
CA TRP A 38 7.31 -2.47 4.19
C TRP A 38 6.78 -1.05 4.10
N ARG A 39 7.64 -0.09 3.73
CA ARG A 39 7.24 1.31 3.55
C ARG A 39 6.27 1.48 2.39
N MET A 40 6.51 0.82 1.25
CA MET A 40 5.60 0.81 0.11
C MET A 40 4.22 0.29 0.50
N ARG A 41 4.15 -0.84 1.23
CA ARG A 41 2.89 -1.39 1.74
C ARG A 41 2.16 -0.40 2.65
N GLY A 42 2.87 0.18 3.61
CA GLY A 42 2.31 1.20 4.51
C GLY A 42 1.82 2.43 3.76
N TYR A 43 2.57 2.88 2.75
CA TYR A 43 2.23 4.03 1.92
C TYR A 43 0.93 3.80 1.14
N VAL A 44 0.82 2.68 0.41
CA VAL A 44 -0.39 2.35 -0.37
C VAL A 44 -1.61 2.16 0.54
N ARG A 45 -1.47 1.43 1.66
CA ARG A 45 -2.58 1.30 2.61
C ARG A 45 -3.00 2.67 3.19
N GLY A 46 -2.04 3.55 3.47
CA GLY A 46 -2.34 4.91 3.92
C GLY A 46 -3.04 5.76 2.85
N LEU A 47 -2.74 5.54 1.57
CA LEU A 47 -3.46 6.17 0.46
C LEU A 47 -4.92 5.70 0.37
N LEU A 48 -5.20 4.44 0.69
CA LEU A 48 -6.55 3.87 0.69
C LEU A 48 -7.34 4.16 1.98
N ALA A 49 -6.65 4.43 3.09
CA ALA A 49 -7.27 4.72 4.37
C ALA A 49 -7.97 6.10 4.42
N PRO A 50 -8.87 6.37 5.39
CA PRO A 50 -9.52 7.67 5.55
C PRO A 50 -8.60 8.74 6.18
N VAL A 51 -7.40 8.93 5.61
CA VAL A 51 -6.43 9.96 6.04
C VAL A 51 -6.82 11.29 5.41
N ALA A 52 -7.04 12.33 6.23
CA ALA A 52 -7.54 13.63 5.78
C ALA A 52 -6.62 14.30 4.73
N ARG A 53 -5.30 14.20 4.90
CA ARG A 53 -4.31 14.75 3.96
C ARG A 53 -3.28 13.70 3.56
N LYS A 54 -3.13 13.45 2.26
CA LYS A 54 -2.22 12.43 1.70
C LYS A 54 -0.83 13.00 1.44
N ASN A 55 -0.13 13.38 2.50
CA ASN A 55 1.28 13.79 2.43
C ASN A 55 2.18 12.79 3.20
N SER A 56 3.49 12.82 2.97
CA SER A 56 4.42 11.87 3.60
C SER A 56 4.38 11.86 5.12
N TRP A 57 4.04 12.99 5.76
CA TRP A 57 3.91 13.08 7.21
C TRP A 57 2.69 12.31 7.71
N GLN A 58 1.52 12.65 7.21
CA GLN A 58 0.25 12.04 7.64
C GLN A 58 0.18 10.56 7.29
N LEU A 59 0.76 10.17 6.15
CA LEU A 59 0.87 8.75 5.77
C LEU A 59 1.85 7.99 6.65
N ALA A 60 2.95 8.63 7.07
CA ALA A 60 3.90 8.03 8.02
C ALA A 60 3.27 7.86 9.41
N GLU A 61 2.57 8.88 9.92
CA GLU A 61 1.82 8.81 11.18
C GLU A 61 0.77 7.69 11.14
N TRP A 62 -0.03 7.64 10.07
CA TRP A 62 -1.03 6.59 9.89
C TRP A 62 -0.40 5.19 9.87
N ALA A 63 0.77 5.04 9.25
CA ALA A 63 1.53 3.79 9.21
C ALA A 63 2.30 3.48 10.52
N GLY A 64 2.18 4.31 11.56
CA GLY A 64 2.81 4.11 12.87
C GLY A 64 4.30 4.50 12.93
N HIS A 65 4.79 5.30 11.99
CA HIS A 65 6.16 5.80 12.00
C HIS A 65 6.26 7.10 12.80
N ARG A 66 7.45 7.31 13.39
CA ARG A 66 7.75 8.49 14.22
C ARG A 66 8.05 9.75 13.41
N ASP A 67 8.40 9.60 12.14
CA ASP A 67 8.82 10.68 11.27
C ASP A 67 8.52 10.34 9.79
N PRO A 68 8.47 11.34 8.89
CA PRO A 68 8.19 11.15 7.47
C PRO A 68 9.39 10.64 6.67
N ALA A 69 10.59 10.57 7.25
CA ALA A 69 11.83 10.41 6.49
C ALA A 69 11.83 9.08 5.72
N GLY A 70 11.22 8.04 6.30
CA GLY A 70 11.05 6.77 5.62
C GLY A 70 10.22 6.86 4.34
N MET A 71 9.12 7.60 4.36
CA MET A 71 8.22 7.79 3.21
C MET A 71 8.81 8.76 2.19
N GLN A 72 9.49 9.81 2.64
CA GLN A 72 10.22 10.72 1.75
C GLN A 72 11.35 9.98 1.04
N HIS A 73 12.10 9.15 1.77
CA HIS A 73 13.14 8.32 1.17
C HIS A 73 12.55 7.34 0.16
N LEU A 74 11.43 6.66 0.47
CA LEU A 74 10.75 5.78 -0.49
C LEU A 74 10.44 6.50 -1.83
N LEU A 75 9.92 7.73 -1.77
CA LEU A 75 9.46 8.44 -2.96
C LEU A 75 10.57 9.17 -3.74
N ALA A 76 11.57 9.70 -3.04
CA ALA A 76 12.54 10.63 -3.63
C ALA A 76 14.01 10.20 -3.49
N GLY A 77 14.31 9.28 -2.56
CA GLY A 77 15.70 8.91 -2.24
C GLY A 77 16.08 7.45 -2.49
N ALA A 78 15.09 6.57 -2.63
CA ALA A 78 15.29 5.15 -2.81
C ALA A 78 15.36 4.80 -4.30
N ARG A 79 16.20 3.83 -4.65
CA ARG A 79 16.25 3.27 -6.00
C ARG A 79 15.28 2.10 -6.12
N TRP A 80 14.21 2.30 -6.88
CA TRP A 80 13.27 1.28 -7.35
C TRP A 80 12.75 1.72 -8.72
N ASP A 81 12.28 0.78 -9.52
CA ASP A 81 11.85 1.05 -10.90
C ASP A 81 10.33 1.28 -10.95
N ALA A 82 9.93 2.53 -11.11
CA ALA A 82 8.52 2.91 -11.14
C ALA A 82 7.79 2.42 -12.39
N ASP A 83 8.49 2.33 -13.53
CA ASP A 83 7.93 1.82 -14.76
C ASP A 83 7.66 0.32 -14.62
N ALA A 84 8.62 -0.42 -14.06
CA ALA A 84 8.47 -1.83 -13.83
C ALA A 84 7.37 -2.17 -12.80
N VAL A 85 7.23 -1.40 -11.72
CA VAL A 85 6.12 -1.55 -10.77
C VAL A 85 4.77 -1.29 -11.46
N ARG A 86 4.69 -0.24 -12.30
CA ARG A 86 3.47 0.05 -13.06
C ARG A 86 3.11 -1.10 -13.98
N ASP A 87 4.10 -1.65 -14.69
CA ASP A 87 3.87 -2.71 -15.67
C ASP A 87 3.44 -4.01 -14.98
N ASP A 88 4.05 -4.37 -13.83
CA ASP A 88 3.60 -5.50 -13.00
C ASP A 88 2.13 -5.38 -12.54
N VAL A 89 1.71 -4.16 -12.17
CA VAL A 89 0.34 -3.86 -11.75
C VAL A 89 -0.63 -3.91 -12.93
N ARG A 90 -0.20 -3.45 -14.11
CA ARG A 90 -1.02 -3.54 -15.33
C ARG A 90 -1.20 -4.98 -15.79
N ASP A 91 -0.19 -5.82 -15.64
CA ASP A 91 -0.30 -7.25 -15.96
C ASP A 91 -1.19 -8.02 -14.97
N TYR A 92 -1.63 -7.38 -13.88
CA TYR A 92 -2.51 -7.98 -12.87
C TYR A 92 -3.99 -7.64 -13.10
N VAL A 93 -4.30 -6.49 -13.72
CA VAL A 93 -5.67 -5.97 -13.95
C VAL A 93 -6.15 -6.32 -15.36
#